data_AF-A0A9D1XN26-F1
#
_entry.id   AF-A0A9D1XN26-F1
#
_cell.length_a   1.000
_cell.length_b   1.000
_cell.length_c   1.000
_cell.angle_alpha   90.00
_cell.angle_beta   90.00
_cell.angle_gamma   90.00
#
_symmetry.space_group_name_H-M   'P 1'
#
loop_
_entity.id
_entity.type
_entity.pdbx_description
1 polymer ?
#
loop_
_entity_poly.entity_id
_entity_poly.type
_entity_poly.pdbx_seq_one_letter_code
_entity_poly.pdbx_strand_id
1 'polypeptide(L)'
;MENKKNKLYQILIFLCSILYLALLIKIIILKNGAIYHNNINLQLFSFLREYQHLGLTFNLIVNVLGNIVLFIPLSIILKYYFSFLSNGHIIFIGTCTSLSFELIQLATRWGIFDINDIILNAIGCIIGILIYIVIKKLKSSNLVTTLFLSSFTTMSILSVYTYYPRFIMM
;
A
#
# COMPACT_ATOMS: atom_id res chain seq x y z
N MET A 1 -6.65 -21.40 27.87
CA MET A 1 -6.96 -21.42 26.41
C MET A 1 -6.68 -20.07 25.73
N GLU A 2 -7.00 -18.95 26.35
CA GLU A 2 -6.87 -17.60 25.78
C GLU A 2 -5.43 -17.22 25.38
N ASN A 3 -4.42 -17.54 26.21
CA ASN A 3 -3.01 -17.30 25.86
C ASN A 3 -2.52 -18.08 24.63
N LYS A 4 -3.01 -19.32 24.41
CA LYS A 4 -2.65 -20.09 23.20
C LYS A 4 -3.26 -19.46 21.95
N LYS A 5 -4.51 -18.98 22.02
CA LYS A 5 -5.18 -18.26 20.92
C LYS A 5 -4.47 -16.95 20.58
N ASN A 6 -4.07 -16.17 21.59
CA ASN A 6 -3.35 -14.93 21.38
C ASN A 6 -1.97 -15.14 20.72
N LYS A 7 -1.25 -16.19 21.14
CA LYS A 7 0.03 -16.57 20.49
C LYS A 7 -0.17 -16.98 19.04
N LEU A 8 -1.25 -17.72 18.74
CA LEU A 8 -1.61 -18.08 17.36
C LEU A 8 -1.88 -16.84 16.50
N TYR A 9 -2.68 -15.88 16.98
CA TYR A 9 -2.95 -14.64 16.23
C TYR A 9 -1.68 -13.84 15.95
N GLN A 10 -0.76 -13.75 16.91
CA GLN A 10 0.52 -13.07 16.69
C GLN A 10 1.36 -13.72 15.59
N ILE A 11 1.39 -15.05 15.53
CA ILE A 11 2.07 -15.79 14.46
C ILE A 11 1.39 -15.52 13.11
N LEU A 12 0.05 -15.56 13.06
CA LEU A 12 -0.68 -15.29 11.83
C LEU A 12 -0.48 -13.86 11.32
N ILE A 13 -0.52 -12.87 12.22
CA ILE A 13 -0.24 -11.46 11.90
C ILE A 13 1.17 -11.33 11.31
N PHE A 14 2.16 -12.01 11.89
CA PHE A 14 3.54 -12.01 11.39
C PHE A 14 3.66 -12.58 9.98
N LEU A 15 3.07 -13.76 9.75
CA LEU A 15 3.06 -14.38 8.42
C LEU A 15 2.33 -13.52 7.38
N CYS A 16 1.16 -12.97 7.73
CA CYS A 16 0.41 -12.08 6.84
C CYS A 16 1.20 -10.80 6.54
N SER A 17 1.91 -10.25 7.52
CA SER A 17 2.72 -9.03 7.35
C SER A 17 3.86 -9.26 6.37
N ILE A 18 4.61 -10.35 6.53
CA ILE A 18 5.71 -10.70 5.61
C ILE A 18 5.18 -10.90 4.19
N LEU A 19 4.11 -11.68 4.04
CA LEU A 19 3.52 -11.97 2.74
C LEU A 19 3.00 -10.70 2.06
N TYR A 20 2.31 -9.84 2.81
CA TYR A 20 1.84 -8.55 2.32
C TYR A 20 3.01 -7.66 1.88
N LEU A 21 4.09 -7.55 2.67
CA LEU A 21 5.26 -6.72 2.30
C LEU A 21 5.93 -7.20 1.01
N ALA A 22 6.04 -8.52 0.81
CA ALA A 22 6.55 -9.08 -0.43
C ALA A 22 5.65 -8.75 -1.63
N LEU A 23 4.32 -8.83 -1.45
CA LEU A 23 3.35 -8.48 -2.49
C LEU A 23 3.31 -6.97 -2.77
N LEU A 24 3.48 -6.13 -1.75
CA LEU A 24 3.53 -4.67 -1.86
C LEU A 24 4.67 -4.25 -2.78
N ILE A 25 5.88 -4.78 -2.56
CA ILE A 25 7.05 -4.53 -3.41
C ILE A 25 6.76 -4.94 -4.85
N LYS A 26 6.19 -6.15 -5.04
CA LYS A 26 5.86 -6.68 -6.36
C LYS A 26 4.83 -5.79 -7.09
N ILE A 27 3.75 -5.39 -6.41
CA ILE A 27 2.68 -4.59 -7.01
C ILE A 27 3.21 -3.22 -7.40
N ILE A 28 3.89 -2.51 -6.50
CA ILE A 28 4.32 -1.13 -6.74
C ILE A 28 5.34 -1.07 -7.87
N ILE A 29 6.40 -1.88 -7.81
CA ILE A 29 7.47 -1.85 -8.82
C ILE A 29 6.88 -2.21 -10.18
N LEU A 30 6.04 -3.24 -10.25
CA LEU A 30 5.60 -3.78 -11.52
C LEU A 30 4.38 -3.08 -12.14
N LYS A 31 3.70 -2.16 -11.43
CA LYS A 31 2.41 -1.58 -11.86
C LYS A 31 2.44 -0.89 -13.23
N ASN A 32 3.58 -0.31 -13.61
CA ASN A 32 3.72 0.52 -14.82
C ASN A 32 4.55 -0.15 -15.93
N GLY A 33 5.21 -1.29 -15.66
CA GLY A 33 6.09 -1.96 -16.63
C GLY A 33 7.36 -1.16 -17.00
N ALA A 34 8.11 -1.63 -18.00
CA ALA A 34 9.31 -0.95 -18.50
C ALA A 34 8.94 0.22 -19.41
N ILE A 35 9.54 1.40 -19.18
CA ILE A 35 9.25 2.63 -19.92
C ILE A 35 10.51 3.16 -20.58
N TYR A 36 10.46 3.37 -21.89
CA TYR A 36 11.61 3.80 -22.71
C TYR A 36 11.71 5.32 -22.93
N HIS A 37 10.68 6.08 -22.53
CA HIS A 37 10.60 7.54 -22.66
C HIS A 37 10.57 8.22 -21.29
N ASN A 38 10.34 9.55 -21.26
CA ASN A 38 10.36 10.38 -20.05
C ASN A 38 9.52 9.75 -18.93
N ASN A 39 10.19 9.27 -17.88
CA ASN A 39 9.59 8.45 -16.82
C ASN A 39 9.40 9.22 -15.51
N ILE A 40 9.15 10.53 -15.61
CA ILE A 40 8.99 11.44 -14.47
C ILE A 40 7.72 12.26 -14.64
N ASN A 41 6.81 12.14 -13.68
CA ASN A 41 5.62 12.98 -13.49
C ASN A 41 5.72 13.78 -12.18
N LEU A 42 6.10 15.05 -12.29
CA LEU A 42 6.15 15.99 -11.15
C LEU A 42 4.93 16.90 -11.07
N GLN A 43 3.95 16.70 -11.94
CA GLN A 43 2.77 17.55 -11.95
C GLN A 43 1.84 17.14 -10.81
N LEU A 44 1.79 17.99 -9.79
CA LEU A 44 0.87 17.80 -8.66
C LEU A 44 -0.59 17.78 -9.15
N PHE A 45 -1.34 16.82 -8.64
CA PHE A 45 -2.74 16.57 -8.95
C PHE A 45 -3.03 16.40 -10.44
N SER A 46 -2.09 15.79 -11.17
CA SER A 46 -2.24 15.47 -12.61
C SER A 46 -3.51 14.65 -12.88
N PHE A 47 -3.90 13.76 -11.97
CA PHE A 47 -5.16 13.01 -12.03
C PHE A 47 -6.42 13.89 -12.06
N LEU A 48 -6.41 15.11 -11.50
CA LEU A 48 -7.57 16.02 -11.60
C LEU A 48 -7.75 16.53 -13.03
N ARG A 49 -6.65 16.74 -13.75
CA ARG A 49 -6.70 17.14 -15.18
C ARG A 49 -7.15 15.97 -16.03
N GLU A 50 -6.64 14.77 -15.75
CA GLU A 50 -7.11 13.55 -16.41
C GLU A 50 -8.62 13.39 -16.21
N TYR A 51 -9.13 13.57 -14.99
CA TYR A 51 -10.56 13.57 -14.70
C TYR A 51 -11.32 14.65 -15.47
N GLN A 52 -10.79 15.87 -15.58
CA GLN A 52 -11.43 16.95 -16.35
C GLN A 52 -11.53 16.63 -17.85
N HIS A 53 -10.52 15.95 -18.41
CA HIS A 53 -10.47 15.65 -19.85
C HIS A 53 -11.21 14.36 -20.23
N LEU A 54 -11.12 13.32 -19.39
CA LEU A 54 -11.60 11.97 -19.69
C LEU A 54 -12.78 11.53 -18.82
N GLY A 55 -13.12 12.31 -17.79
CA GLY A 55 -14.11 11.93 -16.80
C GLY A 55 -13.59 10.87 -15.81
N LEU A 56 -14.52 10.23 -15.10
CA LEU A 56 -14.19 9.17 -14.13
C LEU A 56 -13.92 7.84 -14.85
N THR A 57 -12.65 7.57 -15.15
CA THR A 57 -12.24 6.29 -15.76
C THR A 57 -11.88 5.26 -14.70
N PHE A 58 -12.01 3.97 -15.03
CA PHE A 58 -11.61 2.89 -14.14
C PHE A 58 -10.13 2.95 -13.79
N ASN A 59 -9.27 3.28 -14.76
CA ASN A 59 -7.82 3.40 -14.56
C ASN A 59 -7.48 4.51 -13.57
N LEU A 60 -8.14 5.67 -13.68
CA LEU A 60 -7.95 6.79 -12.75
C LEU A 60 -8.37 6.41 -11.33
N ILE A 61 -9.51 5.72 -11.17
CA ILE A 61 -9.95 5.21 -9.87
C ILE A 61 -8.91 4.24 -9.30
N VAL A 62 -8.45 3.27 -10.09
CA VAL A 62 -7.48 2.27 -9.65
C VAL A 62 -6.13 2.90 -9.31
N ASN A 63 -5.67 3.91 -10.05
CA ASN A 63 -4.43 4.61 -9.73
C ASN A 63 -4.56 5.39 -8.42
N VAL A 64 -5.61 6.20 -8.27
CA VAL A 64 -5.78 7.02 -7.06
C VAL A 64 -6.06 6.16 -5.83
N LEU A 65 -7.09 5.31 -5.88
CA LEU A 65 -7.48 4.47 -4.75
C LEU A 65 -6.46 3.35 -4.50
N GLY A 66 -5.87 2.78 -5.55
CA GLY A 66 -4.88 1.72 -5.42
C GLY A 66 -3.68 2.17 -4.61
N ASN A 67 -3.10 3.33 -4.93
CA ASN A 67 -1.99 3.89 -4.14
C ASN A 67 -2.40 4.12 -2.67
N ILE A 68 -3.54 4.77 -2.40
CA ILE A 68 -4.03 4.97 -1.03
C ILE A 68 -4.18 3.64 -0.28
N VAL A 69 -4.92 2.69 -0.88
CA VAL A 69 -5.26 1.41 -0.25
C VAL A 69 -4.02 0.56 -0.01
N LEU A 70 -3.01 0.65 -0.89
CA LEU A 70 -1.77 -0.12 -0.76
C LEU A 70 -1.02 0.23 0.52
N PHE A 71 -1.04 1.46 1.03
CA PHE A 71 -0.27 1.86 2.23
C PHE A 71 -1.05 1.74 3.55
N ILE A 72 -2.35 1.46 3.51
CA ILE A 72 -3.17 1.25 4.71
C ILE A 72 -2.61 0.11 5.58
N PRO A 73 -2.37 -1.12 5.06
CA PRO A 73 -1.88 -2.22 5.89
C PRO A 73 -0.45 -2.00 6.39
N LEU A 74 0.41 -1.35 5.60
CA LEU A 74 1.77 -1.01 6.02
C LEU A 74 1.78 -0.21 7.32
N SER A 75 0.96 0.84 7.41
CA SER A 75 0.89 1.67 8.62
C SER A 75 0.29 0.92 9.82
N ILE A 76 -0.66 0.01 9.60
CA ILE A 76 -1.22 -0.87 10.62
C ILE A 76 -0.14 -1.82 11.16
N ILE A 77 0.65 -2.43 10.28
CA ILE A 77 1.79 -3.28 10.64
C ILE A 77 2.81 -2.49 11.46
N LEU A 78 3.17 -1.29 11.01
CA LEU A 78 4.10 -0.42 11.73
C LEU A 78 3.57 -0.07 13.13
N LYS A 79 2.29 0.29 13.25
CA LYS A 79 1.65 0.55 14.55
C LYS A 79 1.55 -0.69 15.45
N TYR A 80 1.38 -1.87 14.86
CA TYR A 80 1.26 -3.12 15.60
C TYR A 80 2.60 -3.54 16.23
N TYR A 81 3.68 -3.52 15.44
CA TYR A 81 5.00 -3.96 15.89
C TYR A 81 5.82 -2.89 16.60
N PHE A 82 5.67 -1.63 16.19
CA PHE A 82 6.46 -0.51 16.70
C PHE A 82 5.57 0.49 17.43
N SER A 83 4.90 0.03 18.49
CA SER A 83 3.96 0.85 19.26
C SER A 83 4.58 2.09 19.90
N PHE A 84 5.91 2.14 20.03
CA PHE A 84 6.66 3.30 20.52
C PHE A 84 6.80 4.43 19.49
N LEU A 85 6.56 4.17 18.19
CA LEU A 85 6.62 5.19 17.16
C LEU A 85 5.38 6.10 17.20
N SER A 86 5.62 7.42 17.21
CA SER A 86 4.54 8.39 17.09
C SER A 86 3.87 8.30 15.71
N ASN A 87 2.65 8.84 15.58
CA ASN A 87 1.93 8.86 14.30
C ASN A 87 2.75 9.57 13.22
N GLY A 88 3.45 10.66 13.57
CA GLY A 88 4.32 11.40 12.67
C GLY A 88 5.48 10.56 12.14
N HIS A 89 6.13 9.75 13.00
CA HIS A 89 7.20 8.85 12.56
C HIS A 89 6.69 7.79 11.58
N ILE A 90 5.50 7.25 11.78
CA ILE A 90 4.92 6.23 10.88
C ILE A 90 4.57 6.84 9.53
N ILE A 91 4.00 8.05 9.51
CA ILE A 91 3.75 8.79 8.27
C ILE A 91 5.08 9.06 7.56
N PHE A 92 6.10 9.54 8.28
CA PHE A 92 7.42 9.79 7.71
C PHE A 92 8.04 8.52 7.10
N ILE A 93 8.04 7.41 7.82
CA ILE A 93 8.51 6.11 7.32
C ILE A 93 7.73 5.69 6.07
N GLY A 94 6.40 5.82 6.09
CA GLY A 94 5.54 5.54 4.94
C GLY A 94 5.89 6.40 3.73
N THR A 95 6.04 7.71 3.90
CA THR A 95 6.44 8.64 2.84
C THR A 95 7.83 8.31 2.30
N CYS A 96 8.82 8.05 3.17
CA CYS A 96 10.16 7.63 2.75
C CYS A 96 10.12 6.29 1.99
N THR A 97 9.29 5.35 2.42
CA THR A 97 9.10 4.06 1.73
C THR A 97 8.51 4.29 0.33
N SER A 98 7.48 5.14 0.22
CA SER A 98 6.91 5.50 -1.08
C SER A 98 7.93 6.19 -1.97
N LEU A 99 8.67 7.17 -1.46
CA LEU A 99 9.72 7.84 -2.22
C LEU A 99 10.79 6.85 -2.69
N SER A 100 11.16 5.88 -1.85
CA SER A 100 12.13 4.84 -2.22
C SER A 100 11.63 4.00 -3.39
N PHE A 101 10.34 3.65 -3.42
CA PHE A 101 9.76 2.96 -4.56
C PHE A 101 9.82 3.79 -5.84
N GLU A 102 9.39 5.05 -5.80
CA GLU A 102 9.44 5.94 -6.96
C GLU A 102 10.88 6.11 -7.48
N LEU A 103 11.86 6.26 -6.58
CA LEU A 103 13.28 6.35 -6.94
C LEU A 103 13.80 5.04 -7.55
N ILE A 104 13.39 3.87 -7.04
CA ILE A 104 13.74 2.57 -7.63
C ILE A 104 13.16 2.46 -9.05
N GLN A 105 11.90 2.84 -9.25
CA GLN A 105 11.26 2.82 -10.57
C GLN A 105 11.95 3.76 -11.55
N LEU A 106 12.33 4.95 -11.10
CA LEU A 106 13.10 5.91 -11.87
C LEU A 106 14.47 5.34 -12.29
N ALA A 107 15.23 4.80 -11.33
CA ALA A 107 16.58 4.28 -11.54
C ALA A 107 16.60 3.02 -12.42
N THR A 108 15.60 2.15 -12.27
CA THR A 108 15.47 0.90 -13.05
C THR A 108 14.77 1.11 -14.39
N ARG A 109 14.21 2.30 -14.65
CA ARG A 109 13.31 2.59 -15.78
C ARG A 109 12.10 1.66 -15.85
N TRP A 110 11.73 1.10 -14.71
CA TRP A 110 10.60 0.19 -14.55
C TRP A 110 9.43 0.93 -13.89
N GLY A 111 8.85 1.85 -14.65
CA GLY A 111 7.71 2.65 -14.27
C GLY A 111 7.95 4.15 -14.36
N ILE A 112 6.96 4.93 -13.92
CA ILE A 112 6.99 6.39 -13.87
C ILE A 112 7.19 6.80 -12.42
N PHE A 113 8.17 7.67 -12.16
CA PHE A 113 8.26 8.42 -10.91
C PHE A 113 7.08 9.39 -10.85
N ASP A 114 6.12 9.17 -9.95
CA ASP A 114 4.95 10.04 -9.80
C ASP A 114 4.88 10.65 -8.39
N ILE A 115 4.97 11.99 -8.32
CA ILE A 115 4.86 12.72 -7.06
C ILE A 115 3.50 12.53 -6.38
N ASN A 116 2.45 12.27 -7.16
CA ASN A 116 1.10 12.05 -6.64
C ASN A 116 1.03 10.75 -5.86
N ASP A 117 1.76 9.72 -6.28
CA ASP A 117 1.78 8.42 -5.62
C ASP A 117 2.35 8.55 -4.21
N ILE A 118 3.39 9.37 -4.02
CA ILE A 118 3.97 9.67 -2.70
C ILE A 118 2.93 10.31 -1.77
N ILE A 119 2.14 11.25 -2.29
CA ILE A 119 1.09 11.94 -1.52
C ILE A 119 -0.05 10.98 -1.18
N LEU A 120 -0.53 10.21 -2.16
CA LEU A 120 -1.61 9.25 -1.99
C LEU A 120 -1.24 8.13 -1.01
N ASN A 121 0.00 7.63 -1.08
CA ASN A 121 0.53 6.65 -0.15
C ASN A 121 0.64 7.21 1.28
N ALA A 122 1.04 8.48 1.43
CA ALA A 122 1.03 9.15 2.74
C ALA A 122 -0.40 9.29 3.31
N ILE A 123 -1.40 9.58 2.47
CA ILE A 123 -2.82 9.58 2.87
C ILE A 123 -3.25 8.17 3.29
N GLY A 124 -2.83 7.13 2.56
CA GLY A 124 -3.04 5.73 2.93
C GLY A 124 -2.49 5.40 4.32
N CYS A 125 -1.30 5.88 4.65
CA CYS A 125 -0.72 5.74 5.99
C CYS A 125 -1.57 6.42 7.07
N ILE A 126 -2.07 7.64 6.83
CA ILE A 126 -2.93 8.35 7.78
C ILE A 126 -4.21 7.53 8.04
N ILE A 127 -4.86 7.04 6.97
CA ILE A 127 -6.07 6.23 7.08
C ILE A 127 -5.80 4.94 7.86
N GLY A 128 -4.72 4.23 7.58
CA GLY A 128 -4.39 2.99 8.29
C GLY A 128 -4.04 3.22 9.77
N ILE A 129 -3.40 4.34 10.13
CA ILE A 129 -3.22 4.75 11.53
C ILE A 129 -4.57 4.92 12.22
N LEU A 130 -5.52 5.63 11.59
CA LEU A 130 -6.85 5.85 12.15
C LEU A 130 -7.59 4.51 12.35
N ILE A 131 -7.54 3.63 11.36
CA ILE A 131 -8.13 2.27 11.44
C ILE A 131 -7.51 1.50 12.60
N TYR A 132 -6.18 1.51 12.76
CA TYR A 132 -5.53 0.77 13.85
C TYR A 132 -5.93 1.30 15.24
N ILE A 133 -6.07 2.63 15.39
CA ILE A 133 -6.53 3.23 16.65
C ILE A 133 -7.94 2.73 17.00
N VAL A 134 -8.83 2.58 16.01
CA VAL A 134 -10.16 2.00 16.21
C VAL A 134 -10.06 0.52 16.58
N ILE A 135 -9.26 -0.27 15.86
CA ILE A 135 -9.06 -1.71 16.13
C ILE A 135 -8.55 -1.94 17.55
N LYS A 136 -7.61 -1.11 18.03
CA LYS A 136 -6.98 -1.27 19.35
C LYS A 136 -7.97 -1.09 20.52
N LYS A 137 -9.08 -0.36 20.31
CA LYS A 137 -10.15 -0.20 21.30
C LYS A 137 -11.02 -1.45 21.46
N LEU A 138 -10.93 -2.41 20.54
CA LEU A 138 -11.70 -3.65 20.58
C LEU A 138 -11.05 -4.69 21.50
N LYS A 139 -11.86 -5.37 22.31
CA LYS A 139 -11.41 -6.45 23.21
C LYS A 139 -10.70 -7.59 22.44
N SER A 140 -11.09 -7.82 21.19
CA SER A 140 -10.53 -8.83 20.28
C SER A 140 -9.56 -8.26 19.25
N SER A 141 -8.82 -7.20 19.59
CA SER A 141 -7.93 -6.46 18.66
C SER A 141 -6.97 -7.34 17.85
N ASN A 142 -6.38 -8.39 18.43
CA ASN A 142 -5.50 -9.32 17.69
C ASN A 142 -6.25 -10.14 16.63
N LEU A 143 -7.45 -10.63 16.93
CA LEU A 143 -8.29 -11.33 15.96
C LEU A 143 -8.68 -10.38 14.82
N VAL A 144 -9.14 -9.18 15.15
CA VAL A 144 -9.55 -8.17 14.16
C VAL A 144 -8.38 -7.77 13.27
N THR A 145 -7.20 -7.56 13.85
CA THR A 145 -5.97 -7.27 13.10
C THR A 145 -5.61 -8.43 12.17
N THR A 146 -5.75 -9.67 12.64
CA THR A 146 -5.51 -10.87 11.82
C THR A 146 -6.46 -10.94 10.63
N LEU A 147 -7.77 -10.76 10.87
CA LEU A 147 -8.79 -10.78 9.81
C LEU A 147 -8.57 -9.67 8.78
N PHE A 148 -8.20 -8.48 9.23
CA PHE A 148 -7.89 -7.35 8.36
C PHE A 148 -6.66 -7.64 7.48
N LEU A 149 -5.56 -8.13 8.06
CA LEU A 149 -4.36 -8.43 7.28
C LEU A 149 -4.57 -9.64 6.35
N SER A 150 -5.38 -10.63 6.75
CA SER A 150 -5.73 -11.75 5.87
C SER A 150 -6.61 -11.32 4.70
N SER A 151 -7.55 -10.38 4.88
CA SER A 151 -8.33 -9.83 3.77
C SER A 151 -7.47 -9.02 2.80
N PHE A 152 -6.54 -8.21 3.30
CA PHE A 152 -5.65 -7.45 2.43
C PHE A 152 -4.66 -8.33 1.68
N THR A 153 -4.04 -9.31 2.34
CA THR A 153 -3.15 -10.26 1.66
C THR A 153 -3.86 -11.05 0.56
N THR A 154 -5.08 -11.52 0.82
CA THR A 154 -5.88 -12.21 -0.21
C THR A 154 -6.24 -11.29 -1.37
N MET A 155 -6.64 -10.03 -1.11
CA MET A 155 -6.85 -9.03 -2.15
C MET A 155 -5.58 -8.74 -2.96
N SER A 156 -4.41 -8.65 -2.31
CA SER A 156 -3.12 -8.45 -2.98
C SER A 156 -2.74 -9.64 -3.87
N ILE A 157 -2.97 -10.88 -3.42
CA ILE A 157 -2.75 -12.09 -4.24
C ILE A 157 -3.69 -12.08 -5.45
N LEU A 158 -4.99 -11.82 -5.22
CA LEU A 158 -5.97 -11.76 -6.29
C LEU A 158 -5.60 -10.69 -7.31
N SER A 159 -5.21 -9.50 -6.85
CA SER A 159 -4.75 -8.40 -7.71
C SER A 159 -3.56 -8.83 -8.58
N VAL A 160 -2.56 -9.47 -8.00
CA VAL A 160 -1.41 -9.99 -8.77
C VAL A 160 -1.84 -11.05 -9.79
N TYR A 161 -2.82 -11.89 -9.48
CA TYR A 161 -3.31 -12.93 -10.40
C TYR A 161 -4.20 -12.37 -11.52
N THR A 162 -5.07 -11.39 -11.22
CA THR A 162 -6.03 -10.85 -12.19
C THR A 162 -5.44 -9.71 -13.03
N TYR A 163 -4.48 -8.96 -12.48
CA TYR A 163 -3.90 -7.77 -13.12
C TYR A 163 -2.46 -7.97 -13.62
N TYR A 164 -1.82 -9.14 -13.42
CA TYR A 164 -0.50 -9.45 -14.01
C TYR A 164 -0.52 -10.73 -14.88
N PRO A 165 -0.13 -10.71 -16.19
CA PRO A 165 0.34 -9.60 -17.03
C PRO A 165 -0.58 -9.36 -18.26
N ARG A 166 -1.32 -8.23 -18.26
CA ARG A 166 -1.71 -7.56 -19.52
C ARG A 166 -0.69 -6.49 -19.95
N PHE A 167 0.34 -6.22 -19.14
CA PHE A 167 1.42 -5.27 -19.41
C PHE A 167 2.59 -5.84 -20.24
N ILE A 168 2.59 -7.13 -20.58
CA ILE A 168 3.58 -7.75 -21.50
C ILE A 168 3.00 -7.94 -22.92
N MET A 169 1.70 -7.71 -23.10
CA MET A 169 0.97 -7.94 -24.36
C MET A 169 0.46 -6.65 -25.02
N MET A 170 1.20 -5.54 -24.88
CA MET A 170 0.99 -4.35 -25.70
C MET A 170 2.33 -3.83 -26.23
#